data_AF-A0A3D4C3V8-F1
#
_entry.id   AF-A0A3D4C3V8-F1
#
_cell.length_a   1.000
_cell.length_b   1.000
_cell.length_c   1.000
_cell.angle_alpha   90.00
_cell.angle_beta   90.00
_cell.angle_gamma   90.00
#
_symmetry.space_group_name_H-M   'P 1'
#
loop_
_entity.id
_entity.type
_entity.pdbx_description
1 polymer ?
#
loop_
_entity_poly.entity_id
_entity_poly.type
_entity_poly.pdbx_seq_one_letter_code
_entity_poly.pdbx_strand_id
1 'polypeptide(L)'
;MTNQIKLELSIDDVCNPILIYHIESTFPQFKQYPEPDKFNRKVNFFDKLAKFYKTTPLEINPNINTESNVGFNVLNRILSDFNVEKIPEYPEPQYSLKDELAKLLQIRNSVAHGQKSAIGVNREDLERAIKVVDKLMELVFERIKTGFIEKSYLK
;
A
#
# COMPACT_ATOMS: atom_id res chain seq x y z
N MET A 1 -4.43 3.42 -28.16
CA MET A 1 -3.23 3.49 -27.29
C MET A 1 -3.39 4.71 -26.42
N THR A 2 -3.71 4.53 -25.13
CA THR A 2 -3.82 5.61 -24.16
C THR A 2 -2.39 6.06 -23.80
N ASN A 3 -2.01 7.28 -24.15
CA ASN A 3 -0.75 7.87 -23.67
C ASN A 3 -0.84 7.94 -22.14
N GLN A 4 -0.05 7.11 -21.45
CA GLN A 4 0.15 7.25 -20.02
C GLN A 4 0.92 8.55 -19.77
N ILE A 5 0.30 9.51 -19.11
CA ILE A 5 0.97 10.71 -18.63
C ILE A 5 1.93 10.27 -17.52
N LYS A 6 3.23 10.25 -17.82
CA LYS A 6 4.26 10.08 -16.80
C LYS A 6 4.53 11.43 -16.14
N LEU A 7 4.53 11.45 -14.81
CA LEU A 7 4.95 12.63 -14.05
C LEU A 7 6.48 12.64 -14.05
N GLU A 8 7.11 13.61 -14.70
CA GLU A 8 8.57 13.73 -14.80
C GLU A 8 9.17 14.33 -13.52
N LEU A 9 8.93 13.69 -12.37
CA LEU A 9 9.29 14.19 -11.04
C LEU A 9 10.75 13.88 -10.70
N SER A 10 11.39 14.76 -9.93
CA SER A 10 12.68 14.49 -9.28
C SER A 10 12.51 14.17 -7.80
N ILE A 11 13.59 13.72 -7.14
CA ILE A 11 13.61 13.47 -5.68
C ILE A 11 13.34 14.75 -4.87
N ASP A 12 13.64 15.92 -5.45
CA ASP A 12 13.44 17.19 -4.79
C ASP A 12 11.96 17.61 -4.81
N ASP A 13 11.18 17.14 -5.78
CA ASP A 13 9.76 17.49 -5.95
C ASP A 13 8.82 16.62 -5.09
N VAL A 14 9.16 15.34 -4.92
CA VAL A 14 8.26 14.32 -4.36
C VAL A 14 8.18 14.38 -2.83
N CYS A 15 6.98 14.25 -2.27
CA CYS A 15 6.77 14.26 -0.84
C CYS A 15 7.52 13.13 -0.10
N ASN A 16 7.88 13.39 1.16
CA ASN A 16 8.69 12.46 1.95
C ASN A 16 8.08 11.04 2.07
N PRO A 17 6.76 10.84 2.26
CA PRO A 17 6.19 9.50 2.36
C PRO A 17 6.47 8.63 1.12
N ILE A 18 6.22 9.16 -0.08
CA ILE A 18 6.47 8.44 -1.34
C ILE A 18 7.97 8.17 -1.51
N LEU A 19 8.81 9.15 -1.18
CA LEU A 19 10.25 9.00 -1.28
C LEU A 19 10.76 7.87 -0.36
N ILE A 20 10.30 7.84 0.89
CA ILE A 20 10.67 6.79 1.86
C ILE A 20 10.17 5.42 1.39
N TYR A 21 8.92 5.31 0.94
CA TYR A 21 8.37 4.08 0.37
C TYR A 21 9.26 3.58 -0.80
N HIS A 22 9.60 4.47 -1.73
CA HIS A 22 10.41 4.10 -2.88
C HIS A 22 11.83 3.67 -2.49
N ILE A 23 12.48 4.39 -1.58
CA ILE A 23 13.82 4.05 -1.07
C ILE A 23 13.79 2.69 -0.38
N GLU A 24 12.87 2.46 0.57
CA GLU A 24 12.79 1.20 1.30
C GLU A 24 12.42 -0.01 0.44
N SER A 25 11.63 0.21 -0.62
CA SER A 25 11.29 -0.82 -1.59
C SER A 25 12.46 -1.17 -2.52
N THR A 26 13.40 -0.24 -2.72
CA THR A 26 14.56 -0.40 -3.62
C THR A 26 15.77 -0.95 -2.86
N PHE A 27 15.91 -0.58 -1.59
CA PHE A 27 17.08 -0.84 -0.77
C PHE A 27 16.71 -1.61 0.51
N PRO A 28 16.64 -2.95 0.47
CA PRO A 28 16.37 -3.76 1.66
C PRO A 28 17.40 -3.57 2.78
N GLN A 29 18.58 -3.01 2.46
CA GLN A 29 19.66 -2.71 3.41
C GLN A 29 19.27 -1.71 4.49
N PHE A 30 18.24 -0.89 4.28
CA PHE A 30 17.70 -0.03 5.35
C PHE A 30 16.94 -0.82 6.42
N LYS A 31 16.42 -2.01 6.08
CA LYS A 31 15.78 -2.93 7.04
C LYS A 31 16.79 -3.91 7.64
N GLN A 32 17.70 -4.40 6.81
CA GLN A 32 18.74 -5.33 7.22
C GLN A 32 20.08 -4.98 6.57
N TYR A 33 20.95 -4.32 7.33
CA TYR A 33 22.25 -3.89 6.85
C TYR A 33 23.17 -5.10 6.53
N PRO A 34 24.04 -5.03 5.51
CA PRO A 34 24.97 -6.12 5.21
C PRO A 34 25.90 -6.45 6.39
N GLU A 35 26.16 -7.74 6.58
CA GLU A 35 27.06 -8.26 7.63
C GLU A 35 28.47 -7.61 7.58
N PRO A 36 29.16 -7.51 8.73
CA PRO A 36 30.46 -6.84 8.83
C PRO A 36 31.51 -7.32 7.81
N ASP A 37 31.56 -8.62 7.55
CA ASP A 37 32.52 -9.32 6.69
C ASP A 37 32.17 -9.20 5.18
N LYS A 38 30.98 -8.69 4.83
CA LYS A 38 30.54 -8.55 3.43
C LYS A 38 30.82 -7.16 2.85
N PHE A 39 32.09 -6.74 2.88
CA PHE A 39 32.53 -5.41 2.40
C PHE A 39 31.98 -5.06 1.00
N ASN A 40 32.11 -5.97 0.03
CA ASN A 40 31.63 -5.73 -1.34
C ASN A 40 30.11 -5.50 -1.43
N ARG A 41 29.31 -6.08 -0.52
CA ARG A 41 27.86 -5.80 -0.47
C ARG A 41 27.58 -4.39 0.03
N LYS A 42 28.39 -3.87 0.95
CA LYS A 42 28.30 -2.49 1.44
C LYS A 42 28.68 -1.49 0.35
N VAL A 43 29.78 -1.74 -0.36
CA VAL A 43 30.20 -0.92 -1.51
C VAL A 43 29.07 -0.85 -2.55
N ASN A 44 28.54 -1.99 -2.98
CA ASN A 44 27.44 -2.05 -3.94
C ASN A 44 26.17 -1.31 -3.45
N PHE A 45 25.84 -1.41 -2.16
CA PHE A 45 24.72 -0.66 -1.58
C PHE A 45 24.93 0.85 -1.72
N PHE A 46 26.07 1.37 -1.30
CA PHE A 46 26.36 2.80 -1.38
C PHE A 46 26.50 3.31 -2.82
N ASP A 47 27.08 2.52 -3.73
CA ASP A 47 27.16 2.87 -5.15
C ASP A 47 25.76 3.01 -5.78
N LYS A 48 24.86 2.05 -5.48
CA LYS A 48 23.47 2.11 -5.94
C LYS A 48 22.70 3.25 -5.31
N LEU A 49 22.91 3.51 -4.02
CA LEU A 49 22.28 4.64 -3.31
C LEU A 49 22.74 5.98 -3.89
N ALA A 50 24.03 6.14 -4.18
CA ALA A 50 24.57 7.33 -4.82
C ALA A 50 24.02 7.53 -6.24
N LYS A 51 23.82 6.44 -6.99
CA LYS A 51 23.17 6.50 -8.31
C LYS A 51 21.68 6.87 -8.21
N PHE A 52 20.98 6.35 -7.22
CA PHE A 52 19.57 6.66 -6.98
C PHE A 52 19.34 8.15 -6.81
N TYR A 53 20.11 8.81 -5.94
CA TYR A 53 19.98 10.26 -5.72
C TYR A 53 20.35 11.14 -6.93
N LYS A 54 20.93 10.55 -7.99
CA LYS A 54 21.26 11.25 -9.24
C LYS A 54 20.27 10.92 -10.37
N THR A 55 19.30 10.05 -10.12
CA THR A 55 18.36 9.59 -11.16
C THR A 55 17.19 10.55 -11.27
N THR A 56 17.00 11.08 -12.49
CA THR A 56 15.86 11.92 -12.87
C THR A 56 15.41 11.50 -14.27
N PRO A 57 14.12 11.21 -14.50
CA PRO A 57 13.02 11.27 -13.54
C PRO A 57 13.06 10.12 -12.52
N LEU A 58 12.42 10.33 -11.37
CA LEU A 58 12.23 9.34 -10.32
C LEU A 58 11.19 8.31 -10.77
N GLU A 59 11.59 7.04 -10.85
CA GLU A 59 10.69 5.93 -11.19
C GLU A 59 10.23 5.19 -9.93
N ILE A 60 9.10 5.63 -9.37
CA ILE A 60 8.53 5.02 -8.16
C ILE A 60 8.24 3.53 -8.38
N ASN A 61 8.64 2.70 -7.43
CA ASN A 61 8.43 1.26 -7.47
C ASN A 61 6.92 0.93 -7.46
N PRO A 62 6.38 0.27 -8.50
CA PRO A 62 4.95 -0.04 -8.58
C PRO A 62 4.53 -1.19 -7.65
N ASN A 63 5.48 -1.93 -7.06
CA ASN A 63 5.18 -3.09 -6.24
C ASN A 63 4.78 -2.70 -4.82
N ILE A 64 3.48 -2.72 -4.55
CA ILE A 64 2.92 -2.44 -3.23
C ILE A 64 2.99 -3.69 -2.35
N ASN A 65 3.56 -3.56 -1.16
CA ASN A 65 3.55 -4.64 -0.17
C ASN A 65 2.18 -4.75 0.51
N THR A 66 1.37 -5.71 0.07
CA THR A 66 0.05 -6.04 0.63
C THR A 66 0.11 -7.02 1.80
N GLU A 67 1.32 -7.39 2.25
CA GLU A 67 1.54 -8.48 3.21
C GLU A 67 0.85 -9.78 2.75
N SER A 68 0.36 -10.60 3.69
CA SER A 68 -0.43 -11.79 3.35
C SER A 68 -1.90 -11.47 3.02
N ASN A 69 -2.44 -10.38 3.58
CA ASN A 69 -3.81 -9.92 3.38
C ASN A 69 -3.87 -8.39 3.47
N VAL A 70 -4.66 -7.76 2.61
CA VAL A 70 -4.99 -6.33 2.72
C VAL A 70 -6.05 -6.14 3.79
N GLY A 71 -5.62 -6.09 5.05
CA GLY A 71 -6.47 -5.67 6.18
C GLY A 71 -6.59 -4.15 6.26
N PHE A 72 -7.46 -3.65 7.15
CA PHE A 72 -7.74 -2.22 7.28
C PHE A 72 -6.49 -1.38 7.59
N ASN A 73 -5.63 -1.88 8.49
CA ASN A 73 -4.37 -1.22 8.84
C ASN A 73 -3.38 -1.24 7.66
N VAL A 74 -3.31 -2.35 6.92
CA VAL A 74 -2.45 -2.49 5.73
C VAL A 74 -2.89 -1.50 4.66
N LEU A 75 -4.20 -1.40 4.40
CA LEU A 75 -4.77 -0.45 3.45
C LEU A 75 -4.44 1.00 3.84
N ASN A 76 -4.66 1.37 5.11
CA ASN A 76 -4.37 2.73 5.58
C ASN A 76 -2.86 3.06 5.60
N ARG A 77 -1.99 2.06 5.84
CA ARG A 77 -0.55 2.23 5.65
C ARG A 77 -0.25 2.53 4.20
N ILE A 78 -0.75 1.73 3.26
CA ILE A 78 -0.53 1.94 1.82
C ILE A 78 -0.96 3.35 1.41
N LEU A 79 -2.13 3.82 1.83
CA LEU A 79 -2.55 5.21 1.54
C LEU A 79 -1.54 6.23 2.09
N SER A 80 -1.06 6.03 3.32
CA SER A 80 -0.08 6.92 3.95
C SER A 80 1.27 6.91 3.25
N ASP A 81 1.74 5.75 2.78
CA ASP A 81 2.98 5.59 2.02
C ASP A 81 2.96 6.44 0.74
N PHE A 82 1.76 6.70 0.19
CA PHE A 82 1.55 7.55 -0.98
C PHE A 82 1.07 8.97 -0.64
N ASN A 83 1.18 9.39 0.63
CA ASN A 83 0.69 10.67 1.15
C ASN A 83 -0.80 10.95 0.85
N VAL A 84 -1.60 9.88 0.79
CA VAL A 84 -3.04 9.92 0.60
C VAL A 84 -3.73 9.83 1.96
N GLU A 85 -4.82 10.57 2.13
CA GLU A 85 -5.61 10.57 3.36
C GLU A 85 -6.06 9.14 3.74
N LYS A 86 -6.06 8.84 5.04
CA LYS A 86 -6.54 7.55 5.56
C LYS A 86 -8.07 7.43 5.43
N ILE A 87 -8.54 6.20 5.39
CA ILE A 87 -9.94 5.84 5.51
C ILE A 87 -10.33 5.82 6.99
N PRO A 88 -11.42 6.51 7.40
CA PRO A 88 -11.92 6.43 8.77
C PRO A 88 -12.44 5.03 9.07
N GLU A 89 -12.27 4.59 10.32
CA GLU A 89 -12.79 3.28 10.76
C GLU A 89 -14.32 3.21 10.67
N TYR A 90 -14.99 4.32 10.98
CA TYR A 90 -16.45 4.48 10.97
C TYR A 90 -16.87 5.55 9.95
N PRO A 91 -17.01 5.21 8.65
CA PRO A 91 -17.55 6.14 7.66
C PRO A 91 -19.06 6.38 7.86
N GLU A 92 -19.75 5.46 8.56
CA GLU A 92 -21.18 5.50 8.87
C GLU A 92 -21.36 5.16 10.35
N PRO A 93 -22.38 5.71 11.05
CA PRO A 93 -22.63 5.37 12.45
C PRO A 93 -22.78 3.86 12.64
N GLN A 94 -22.09 3.31 13.65
CA GLN A 94 -22.15 1.89 14.02
C GLN A 94 -21.67 0.89 12.94
N TYR A 95 -21.00 1.36 11.88
CA TYR A 95 -20.45 0.50 10.83
C TYR A 95 -18.92 0.62 10.78
N SER A 96 -18.24 -0.35 11.39
CA SER A 96 -16.77 -0.44 11.42
C SER A 96 -16.25 -1.16 10.18
N LEU A 97 -15.59 -0.43 9.28
CA LEU A 97 -14.93 -1.04 8.11
C LEU A 97 -13.83 -2.01 8.51
N LYS A 98 -13.15 -1.72 9.63
CA LYS A 98 -12.10 -2.58 10.17
C LYS A 98 -12.64 -3.94 10.58
N ASP A 99 -13.77 -3.96 11.30
CA ASP A 99 -14.36 -5.21 11.77
C ASP A 99 -15.00 -5.99 10.63
N GLU A 100 -15.68 -5.33 9.70
CA GLU A 100 -16.28 -5.98 8.54
C GLU A 100 -15.23 -6.58 7.61
N LEU A 101 -14.13 -5.88 7.36
CA LEU A 101 -13.02 -6.41 6.56
C LEU A 101 -12.30 -7.56 7.30
N ALA A 102 -12.14 -7.48 8.61
CA ALA A 102 -11.56 -8.57 9.40
C ALA A 102 -12.40 -9.86 9.30
N LYS A 103 -13.73 -9.74 9.40
CA LYS A 103 -14.66 -10.86 9.22
C LYS A 103 -14.55 -11.47 7.82
N LEU A 104 -14.51 -10.64 6.78
CA LEU A 104 -14.30 -11.10 5.40
C LEU A 104 -13.00 -11.90 5.26
N LEU A 105 -11.89 -11.39 5.78
CA LEU A 105 -10.59 -12.07 5.72
C LEU A 105 -10.61 -13.39 6.49
N GLN A 106 -11.29 -13.46 7.64
CA GLN A 106 -11.44 -14.69 8.41
C GLN A 106 -12.22 -15.75 7.62
N ILE A 107 -13.35 -15.36 7.00
CA ILE A 107 -14.14 -16.26 6.15
C ILE A 107 -13.28 -16.77 4.99
N ARG A 108 -12.62 -15.86 4.26
CA ARG A 108 -11.74 -16.21 3.13
C ARG A 108 -10.64 -17.18 3.54
N ASN A 109 -9.96 -16.94 4.66
CA ASN A 109 -8.88 -17.80 5.13
C ASN A 109 -9.41 -19.19 5.53
N SER A 110 -10.57 -19.26 6.20
CA SER A 110 -11.19 -20.53 6.60
C SER A 110 -11.57 -21.38 5.38
N VAL A 111 -12.12 -20.75 4.33
CA VAL A 111 -12.44 -21.40 3.06
C VAL A 111 -11.16 -21.87 2.36
N ALA A 112 -10.14 -21.00 2.24
CA ALA A 112 -8.88 -21.32 1.56
C ALA A 112 -8.12 -22.48 2.22
N HIS A 113 -8.16 -22.58 3.55
CA HIS A 113 -7.53 -23.67 4.30
C HIS A 113 -8.38 -24.96 4.36
N GLY A 114 -9.53 -25.00 3.68
CA GLY A 114 -10.35 -26.20 3.60
C GLY A 114 -10.89 -26.65 4.96
N GLN A 115 -11.14 -25.72 5.89
CA GLN A 115 -11.83 -26.02 7.14
C GLN A 115 -13.30 -26.34 6.82
N LYS A 116 -13.54 -27.59 6.38
CA LYS A 116 -14.78 -28.12 5.79
C LYS A 116 -16.01 -28.13 6.72
N SER A 117 -16.00 -27.47 7.87
CA SER A 117 -17.05 -27.66 8.88
C SER A 117 -17.35 -26.51 9.86
N ALA A 118 -16.71 -25.33 9.78
CA ALA A 118 -16.86 -24.32 10.85
C ALA A 118 -17.68 -23.07 10.50
N ILE A 119 -17.74 -22.64 9.24
CA ILE A 119 -18.47 -21.41 8.86
C ILE A 119 -19.40 -21.74 7.69
N GLY A 120 -20.69 -21.89 7.99
CA GLY A 120 -21.71 -21.88 6.96
C GLY A 120 -21.81 -20.47 6.40
N VAL A 121 -21.13 -20.21 5.28
CA VAL A 121 -21.23 -18.92 4.57
C VAL A 121 -22.65 -18.80 4.05
N ASN A 122 -23.40 -17.86 4.60
CA ASN A 122 -24.77 -17.61 4.20
C ASN A 122 -24.85 -16.41 3.24
N ARG A 123 -26.07 -16.10 2.79
CA ARG A 123 -26.31 -14.96 1.90
C ARG A 123 -25.97 -13.62 2.57
N GLU A 124 -26.20 -13.48 3.86
CA GLU A 124 -25.90 -12.26 4.62
C GLU A 124 -24.39 -12.00 4.69
N ASP A 125 -23.58 -13.04 4.87
CA ASP A 125 -22.12 -12.95 4.83
C ASP A 125 -21.63 -12.44 3.47
N LEU A 126 -22.24 -12.94 2.38
CA LEU A 126 -21.92 -12.50 1.02
C LEU A 126 -22.32 -11.04 0.79
N GLU A 127 -23.53 -10.64 1.21
CA GLU A 127 -24.01 -9.27 1.07
C GLU A 127 -23.14 -8.28 1.87
N ARG A 128 -22.70 -8.67 3.07
CA ARG A 128 -21.75 -7.90 3.87
C ARG A 128 -20.37 -7.80 3.22
N ALA A 129 -19.88 -8.89 2.64
CA ALA A 129 -18.62 -8.92 1.91
C ALA A 129 -18.63 -7.98 0.70
N ILE A 130 -19.72 -7.99 -0.08
CA ILE A 130 -19.90 -7.08 -1.22
C ILE A 130 -19.91 -5.63 -0.71
N LYS A 131 -20.74 -5.33 0.29
CA LYS A 131 -20.87 -3.98 0.85
C LYS A 131 -19.53 -3.44 1.35
N VAL A 132 -18.73 -4.23 2.07
CA VAL A 132 -17.44 -3.77 2.59
C VAL A 132 -16.43 -3.52 1.46
N VAL A 133 -16.38 -4.39 0.45
CA VAL A 133 -15.47 -4.23 -0.69
C VAL A 133 -15.86 -3.00 -1.52
N ASP A 134 -17.15 -2.84 -1.85
CA ASP A 134 -17.64 -1.68 -2.61
C ASP A 134 -17.35 -0.37 -1.88
N LYS A 135 -17.64 -0.31 -0.58
CA LYS A 135 -17.38 0.88 0.23
C LYS A 135 -15.88 1.22 0.29
N LEU A 136 -15.01 0.21 0.44
CA LEU A 136 -13.57 0.44 0.45
C LEU A 136 -13.06 0.89 -0.92
N MET A 137 -13.55 0.32 -2.02
CA MET A 137 -13.18 0.75 -3.38
C MET A 137 -13.57 2.21 -3.63
N GLU A 138 -14.80 2.60 -3.28
CA GLU A 138 -15.27 3.98 -3.38
C GLU A 138 -14.38 4.94 -2.57
N LEU A 139 -14.12 4.62 -1.29
CA LEU A 139 -13.34 5.47 -0.40
C LEU A 139 -11.88 5.60 -0.82
N VAL A 140 -11.26 4.52 -1.32
CA VAL A 140 -9.91 4.54 -1.89
C VAL A 140 -9.88 5.40 -3.16
N PHE A 141 -10.85 5.21 -4.05
CA PHE A 141 -10.90 5.94 -5.32
C PHE A 141 -11.01 7.46 -5.10
N GLU A 142 -11.95 7.91 -4.27
CA GLU A 142 -12.11 9.34 -3.99
C GLU A 142 -10.85 9.94 -3.34
N ARG A 143 -10.17 9.20 -2.47
CA ARG A 143 -8.91 9.66 -1.86
C ARG A 143 -7.76 9.78 -2.84
N ILE A 144 -7.59 8.81 -3.74
CA ILE A 144 -6.58 8.87 -4.81
C ILE A 144 -6.87 10.06 -5.72
N LYS A 145 -8.14 10.24 -6.11
CA LYS A 145 -8.57 11.35 -6.94
C LYS A 145 -8.32 12.71 -6.27
N THR A 146 -8.70 12.87 -5.01
CA THR A 146 -8.42 14.08 -4.21
C THR A 146 -6.91 14.32 -4.12
N GLY A 147 -6.14 13.30 -3.74
CA GLY A 147 -4.68 13.41 -3.64
C GLY A 147 -4.01 13.77 -4.96
N PHE A 148 -4.56 13.33 -6.10
CA PHE A 148 -4.08 13.71 -7.43
C PHE A 148 -4.43 15.17 -7.78
N ILE A 149 -5.67 15.60 -7.54
CA ILE A 149 -6.13 16.98 -7.80
C ILE A 149 -5.34 17.98 -6.95
N GLU A 150 -5.14 17.67 -5.68
CA GLU A 150 -4.42 18.50 -4.71
C GLU A 150 -2.90 18.39 -4.84
N LYS A 151 -2.41 17.49 -5.70
CA LYS A 151 -0.98 17.19 -5.88
C LYS A 151 -0.26 16.83 -4.58
N SER A 152 -0.92 16.06 -3.72
CA SER A 152 -0.36 15.54 -2.45
C SER A 152 0.95 14.76 -2.59
N TYR A 153 1.27 14.31 -3.80
CA TYR A 153 2.54 13.65 -4.12
C TYR A 153 3.74 14.61 -4.22
N LEU A 154 3.52 15.92 -4.19
CA LEU A 154 4.55 16.95 -4.17
C LEU A 154 4.82 17.44 -2.73
N LYS A 155 6.01 18.02 -2.51
CA LYS A 155 6.36 18.71 -1.25
C LYS A 155 5.61 20.02 -1.05
#